data_AF-A0A6N7P0D6-F1
#
_entry.id   AF-A0A6N7P0D6-F1
#
_cell.length_a   1.000
_cell.length_b   1.000
_cell.length_c   1.000
_cell.angle_alpha   90.00
_cell.angle_beta   90.00
_cell.angle_gamma   90.00
#
_symmetry.space_group_name_H-M   'P 1'
#
loop_
_entity.id
_entity.type
_entity.pdbx_description
1 polymer ?
#
loop_
_entity_poly.entity_id
_entity_poly.type
_entity_poly.pdbx_seq_one_letter_code
_entity_poly.pdbx_strand_id
1 'polypeptide(L)'
;FACAPVLGALSDRFGRRPVLLVSLAGAAVDYAIMATAPFLWVLYIGRIVAGITGATGAVAGAYIADITDGDERARHFGFMSACFGFGMVAGPVLGGLMGGFSPHAPFFAAAALNGLNFLTGCFLLPESHKGER
;
A
#
# COMPACT_ATOMS: atom_id res chain seq x y z
N PHE A 1 11.15 -5.95 1.92
CA PHE A 1 11.77 -7.22 1.50
C PHE A 1 11.79 -8.30 2.59
N ALA A 2 12.21 -8.05 3.84
CA ALA A 2 12.22 -9.08 4.88
C ALA A 2 10.81 -9.51 5.37
N CYS A 3 9.89 -8.55 5.56
CA CYS A 3 8.54 -8.85 6.07
C CYS A 3 7.53 -9.21 4.96
N ALA A 4 7.84 -8.90 3.70
CA ALA A 4 6.92 -9.12 2.57
C ALA A 4 6.55 -10.60 2.34
N PRO A 5 7.48 -11.58 2.43
CA PRO A 5 7.13 -13.00 2.35
C PRO A 5 6.27 -13.45 3.54
N VAL A 6 6.56 -12.95 4.74
CA VAL A 6 5.82 -13.28 5.96
C VAL A 6 4.39 -12.77 5.88
N LEU A 7 4.19 -11.53 5.42
CA LEU A 7 2.88 -10.93 5.23
C LEU A 7 2.11 -11.58 4.08
N GLY A 8 2.80 -12.02 3.02
CA GLY A 8 2.20 -12.83 1.96
C GLY A 8 1.62 -14.13 2.51
N ALA A 9 2.44 -14.91 3.24
CA ALA A 9 2.00 -16.13 3.91
C ALA A 9 0.90 -15.87 4.94
N LEU A 10 0.96 -14.74 5.65
CA LEU A 10 -0.09 -14.31 6.58
C LEU A 10 -1.39 -14.01 5.83
N SER A 11 -1.32 -13.41 4.64
CA SER A 11 -2.50 -13.10 3.82
C SER A 11 -3.18 -14.35 3.27
N ASP A 12 -2.41 -15.39 2.94
CA ASP A 12 -2.96 -16.67 2.52
C ASP A 12 -3.71 -17.36 3.66
N ARG A 13 -3.18 -17.25 4.90
CA ARG A 13 -3.78 -17.84 6.10
C ARG A 13 -4.97 -17.07 6.68
N PHE A 14 -4.89 -15.73 6.76
CA PHE A 14 -5.88 -14.89 7.43
C PHE A 14 -6.88 -14.22 6.48
N GLY A 15 -6.69 -14.37 5.17
CA GLY A 15 -7.45 -13.67 4.15
C GLY A 15 -6.70 -12.45 3.61
N ARG A 16 -6.99 -12.12 2.36
CA ARG A 16 -6.23 -11.12 1.60
C ARG A 16 -6.66 -9.70 1.92
N ARG A 17 -7.95 -9.48 2.22
CA ARG A 17 -8.47 -8.16 2.57
C ARG A 17 -7.91 -7.61 3.90
N PRO A 18 -7.88 -8.34 5.03
CA PRO A 18 -7.34 -7.82 6.29
C PRO A 18 -5.89 -7.38 6.16
N VAL A 19 -5.07 -8.15 5.45
CA VAL A 19 -3.64 -7.82 5.28
C VAL A 19 -3.47 -6.60 4.36
N LEU A 20 -4.24 -6.48 3.27
CA LEU A 20 -4.26 -5.26 2.45
C LEU A 20 -4.65 -4.02 3.25
N LEU A 21 -5.67 -4.12 4.09
CA LEU A 21 -6.13 -3.02 4.94
C LEU A 21 -5.08 -2.63 5.98
N VAL A 22 -4.45 -3.59 6.64
CA VAL A 22 -3.34 -3.32 7.57
C VAL A 22 -2.16 -2.66 6.85
N SER A 23 -1.85 -3.11 5.63
CA SER A 23 -0.80 -2.50 4.81
C SER A 23 -1.09 -1.04 4.47
N LEU A 24 -2.33 -0.73 4.05
CA LEU A 24 -2.76 0.64 3.72
C LEU A 24 -2.81 1.53 4.97
N ALA A 25 -3.32 1.02 6.09
CA ALA A 25 -3.35 1.74 7.36
C ALA A 25 -1.93 2.05 7.87
N GLY A 26 -1.04 1.05 7.82
CA GLY A 26 0.36 1.23 8.20
C GLY A 26 1.08 2.27 7.35
N ALA A 27 0.83 2.26 6.04
CA ALA A 27 1.36 3.29 5.13
C ALA A 27 0.82 4.69 5.46
N ALA A 28 -0.49 4.82 5.73
CA ALA A 28 -1.09 6.10 6.12
C ALA A 28 -0.48 6.65 7.42
N VAL A 29 -0.27 5.78 8.41
CA VAL A 29 0.37 6.13 9.69
C VAL A 29 1.83 6.53 9.50
N ASP A 30 2.61 5.76 8.74
CA ASP A 30 4.01 6.10 8.43
C ASP A 30 4.13 7.47 7.74
N TYR A 31 3.30 7.75 6.73
CA TYR A 31 3.31 9.04 6.06
C TYR A 31 2.86 10.19 6.97
N ALA A 32 1.90 9.98 7.87
CA ALA A 32 1.51 10.98 8.87
C ALA A 32 2.64 11.26 9.87
N ILE A 33 3.37 10.22 10.28
CA ILE A 33 4.56 10.35 11.12
C ILE A 33 5.64 11.15 10.38
N MET A 34 5.92 10.84 9.12
CA MET A 34 6.88 11.62 8.32
C MET A 34 6.49 13.09 8.17
N ALA A 35 5.20 13.35 7.96
CA ALA A 35 4.69 14.71 7.79
C ALA A 35 4.86 15.57 9.04
N THR A 36 4.87 14.95 10.23
CA THR A 36 4.88 15.66 11.52
C THR A 36 6.17 15.44 12.33
N ALA A 37 7.13 14.67 11.81
CA ALA A 37 8.31 14.25 12.54
C ALA A 37 9.17 15.43 13.02
N PRO A 38 9.25 15.68 14.34
CA PRO A 38 10.07 16.77 14.89
C PRO A 38 11.56 16.39 14.98
N PHE A 39 11.87 15.09 14.96
CA PHE A 39 13.23 14.55 15.13
C PHE A 39 13.52 13.41 14.16
N LEU A 40 14.79 13.22 13.81
CA LEU A 40 15.24 12.16 12.89
C LEU A 40 14.87 10.75 13.37
N TRP A 41 14.90 10.49 14.68
CA TRP A 41 14.57 9.16 15.22
C TRP A 41 13.10 8.78 15.02
N VAL A 42 12.20 9.77 14.94
CA VAL A 42 10.77 9.56 14.66
C VAL A 42 10.58 9.05 13.23
N LEU A 43 11.43 9.48 12.28
CA LEU A 43 11.42 8.96 10.91
C LEU A 43 11.81 7.48 10.86
N TYR A 44 12.76 7.04 11.68
CA TYR A 44 13.12 5.61 11.76
C TYR A 44 11.95 4.75 12.23
N ILE A 45 11.15 5.24 13.19
CA ILE A 45 9.95 4.55 13.63
C ILE A 45 8.95 4.41 12.47
N GLY A 46 8.70 5.48 11.72
CA GLY A 46 7.86 5.42 10.51
C GLY A 46 8.36 4.37 9.52
N ARG A 47 9.66 4.37 9.21
CA ARG A 47 10.28 3.37 8.31
C ARG A 47 10.13 1.93 8.80
N ILE A 48 10.23 1.69 10.10
CA ILE A 48 9.99 0.36 10.67
C ILE A 48 8.53 -0.04 10.45
N VAL A 49 7.57 0.85 10.72
CA VAL A 49 6.14 0.61 10.46
C VAL A 49 5.91 0.28 8.99
N ALA A 50 6.40 1.12 8.07
CA ALA A 50 6.31 0.88 6.63
C ALA A 50 6.95 -0.45 6.20
N GLY A 51 8.08 -0.83 6.81
CA GLY A 51 8.74 -2.11 6.55
C GLY A 51 7.90 -3.31 6.98
N ILE A 52 7.24 -3.22 8.14
CA ILE A 52 6.37 -4.26 8.71
C ILE A 52 5.03 -4.34 7.97
N THR A 53 4.53 -3.25 7.42
CA THR A 53 3.22 -3.22 6.73
C THR A 53 3.35 -3.23 5.21
N GLY A 54 4.56 -3.18 4.67
CA GLY A 54 4.85 -3.04 3.23
C GLY A 54 4.72 -4.33 2.42
N ALA A 55 3.54 -4.94 2.40
CA ALA A 55 3.23 -6.10 1.56
C ALA A 55 2.14 -5.83 0.50
N THR A 56 1.66 -4.59 0.38
CA THR A 56 0.53 -4.22 -0.48
C THR A 56 0.66 -4.74 -1.91
N GLY A 57 1.84 -4.62 -2.54
CA GLY A 57 2.03 -5.09 -3.92
C GLY A 57 1.93 -6.61 -4.08
N ALA A 58 2.48 -7.38 -3.14
CA ALA A 58 2.41 -8.84 -3.17
C ALA A 58 0.98 -9.33 -2.93
N VAL A 59 0.31 -8.78 -1.90
CA VAL A 59 -1.06 -9.19 -1.55
C VAL A 59 -2.08 -8.70 -2.59
N ALA A 60 -1.90 -7.52 -3.19
CA ALA A 60 -2.76 -7.04 -4.27
C ALA A 60 -2.60 -7.88 -5.54
N GLY A 61 -1.36 -8.22 -5.92
CA GLY A 61 -1.10 -9.11 -7.04
C GLY A 61 -1.72 -10.48 -6.82
N ALA A 62 -1.60 -11.02 -5.61
CA ALA A 62 -2.25 -12.26 -5.22
C ALA A 62 -3.78 -12.12 -5.32
N TYR A 63 -4.38 -11.10 -4.70
CA TYR A 63 -5.82 -10.85 -4.74
C TYR A 63 -6.36 -10.80 -6.18
N ILE A 64 -5.71 -10.05 -7.09
CA ILE A 64 -6.07 -10.03 -8.51
C ILE A 64 -5.99 -11.43 -9.12
N ALA A 65 -4.97 -12.19 -8.77
CA ALA A 65 -4.77 -13.55 -9.23
C ALA A 65 -5.86 -14.53 -8.78
N ASP A 66 -6.58 -14.27 -7.69
CA ASP A 66 -7.66 -15.12 -7.18
C ASP A 66 -9.02 -14.79 -7.80
N ILE A 67 -9.28 -13.51 -8.08
CA ILE A 67 -10.58 -13.06 -8.61
C ILE A 67 -10.65 -13.06 -10.14
N THR A 68 -9.53 -13.32 -10.82
CA THR A 68 -9.42 -13.21 -12.28
C THR A 68 -9.19 -14.57 -12.92
N ASP A 69 -10.02 -14.93 -13.90
CA ASP A 69 -9.87 -16.14 -14.69
C ASP A 69 -8.65 -16.10 -15.62
N GLY A 70 -8.15 -17.29 -15.99
CA GLY A 70 -6.85 -17.48 -16.66
C GLY A 70 -6.63 -16.62 -17.92
N ASP A 71 -7.65 -16.48 -18.77
CA ASP A 71 -7.57 -15.72 -20.02
C ASP A 71 -7.48 -14.20 -19.79
N GLU A 72 -8.08 -13.68 -18.71
CA GLU A 72 -8.05 -12.25 -18.39
C GLU A 72 -6.92 -11.86 -17.43
N ARG A 73 -6.22 -12.86 -16.86
CA ARG A 73 -5.19 -12.65 -15.84
C ARG A 73 -4.07 -11.77 -16.36
N ALA A 74 -3.55 -12.06 -17.55
CA ALA A 74 -2.48 -11.27 -18.18
C ALA A 74 -2.89 -9.79 -18.36
N ARG A 75 -4.16 -9.53 -18.72
CA ARG A 75 -4.70 -8.18 -18.87
C ARG A 75 -4.76 -7.43 -17.54
N HIS A 76 -5.24 -8.07 -16.48
CA HIS A 76 -5.32 -7.46 -15.16
C HIS A 76 -3.95 -7.19 -14.53
N PHE A 77 -3.00 -8.12 -14.68
CA PHE A 77 -1.60 -7.87 -14.28
C PHE A 77 -0.94 -6.76 -15.13
N GLY A 78 -1.31 -6.64 -16.41
CA GLY A 78 -0.93 -5.53 -17.28
C GLY A 78 -1.43 -4.19 -16.74
N PHE A 79 -2.71 -4.10 -16.35
CA PHE A 79 -3.26 -2.90 -15.71
C PHE A 79 -2.59 -2.56 -14.39
N MET A 80 -2.35 -3.56 -13.52
CA MET A 80 -1.62 -3.34 -12.26
C MET A 80 -0.22 -2.77 -12.53
N SER A 81 0.50 -3.30 -13.52
CA SER A 81 1.82 -2.83 -13.91
C SER A 81 1.77 -1.42 -14.50
N ALA A 82 0.75 -1.10 -15.29
CA ALA A 82 0.53 0.25 -15.83
C ALA A 82 0.26 1.27 -14.72
N CYS A 83 -0.56 0.92 -13.72
CA CYS A 83 -0.80 1.76 -12.54
C CYS A 83 0.50 1.99 -11.74
N PHE A 84 1.33 0.96 -11.59
CA PHE A 84 2.62 1.09 -10.90
C PHE A 84 3.58 2.01 -11.65
N GLY A 85 3.70 1.82 -12.97
CA GLY A 85 4.50 2.69 -13.83
C GLY A 85 4.01 4.14 -13.81
N PHE A 86 2.70 4.35 -13.88
CA PHE A 86 2.10 5.68 -13.76
C PHE A 86 2.43 6.32 -12.41
N GLY A 87 2.29 5.59 -11.31
CA GLY A 87 2.65 6.07 -9.98
C GLY A 87 4.14 6.44 -9.86
N MET A 88 5.02 5.68 -10.51
CA MET A 88 6.46 5.95 -10.54
C MET A 88 6.82 7.23 -11.29
N VAL A 89 6.03 7.62 -12.31
CA VAL A 89 6.23 8.86 -13.07
C VAL A 89 5.51 10.04 -12.40
N ALA A 90 4.23 9.88 -12.07
CA ALA A 90 3.41 10.94 -11.49
C ALA A 90 3.83 11.29 -10.05
N GLY A 91 4.29 10.30 -9.28
CA GLY A 91 4.68 10.46 -7.88
C GLY A 91 5.78 11.51 -7.66
N PRO A 92 6.96 11.40 -8.31
CA PRO A 92 8.03 12.40 -8.19
C PRO A 92 7.63 13.78 -8.68
N VAL A 93 6.82 13.88 -9.75
CA VAL A 93 6.35 15.17 -10.28
C VAL A 93 5.44 15.86 -9.27
N LEU A 94 4.40 15.18 -8.78
CA LEU A 94 3.49 15.73 -7.78
C LEU A 94 4.22 16.01 -6.45
N GLY A 95 5.10 15.10 -6.03
CA GLY A 95 5.92 15.27 -4.83
C GLY A 95 6.87 16.45 -4.92
N GLY A 96 7.52 16.68 -6.07
CA GLY A 96 8.39 17.83 -6.29
C GLY A 96 7.63 19.16 -6.27
N LEU A 97 6.49 19.22 -6.95
CA LEU A 97 5.62 20.40 -6.94
C LEU A 97 5.12 20.74 -5.53
N MET A 98 4.64 19.74 -4.79
CA MET A 98 4.18 19.92 -3.40
C MET A 98 5.34 20.27 -2.46
N GLY A 99 6.50 19.65 -2.66
CA GLY A 99 7.72 19.90 -1.90
C GLY A 99 8.22 21.34 -2.03
N GLY A 100 7.96 21.98 -3.18
CA GLY A 100 8.24 23.41 -3.40
C GLY A 100 7.44 24.35 -2.48
N PHE A 101 6.24 23.95 -2.04
CA PHE A 101 5.44 24.74 -1.08
C PHE A 101 5.85 24.44 0.36
N SER A 102 6.02 23.16 0.70
CA SER A 102 6.51 22.73 2.00
C SER A 102 7.13 21.33 1.87
N PRO A 103 8.29 21.08 2.51
CA PRO A 103 8.89 19.75 2.58
C PRO A 103 7.95 18.67 3.16
N HIS A 104 6.96 19.08 3.96
CA HIS A 104 6.00 18.17 4.61
C HIS A 104 4.76 17.88 3.76
N ALA A 105 4.43 18.73 2.78
CA ALA A 105 3.20 18.62 1.99
C ALA A 105 3.08 17.30 1.21
N PRO A 106 4.14 16.75 0.58
CA PRO A 106 4.06 15.45 -0.10
C PRO A 106 3.68 14.31 0.84
N PHE A 107 4.13 14.34 2.10
CA PHE A 107 3.83 13.31 3.09
C PHE A 107 2.38 13.37 3.54
N PHE A 108 1.82 14.58 3.74
CA PHE A 108 0.39 14.73 4.02
C PHE A 108 -0.48 14.22 2.87
N ALA A 109 -0.11 14.53 1.62
CA ALA A 109 -0.83 14.03 0.45
C ALA A 109 -0.76 12.49 0.36
N ALA A 110 0.41 11.90 0.60
CA ALA A 110 0.58 10.44 0.61
C ALA A 110 -0.22 9.77 1.75
N ALA A 111 -0.26 10.38 2.94
CA ALA A 111 -1.05 9.90 4.06
C ALA A 111 -2.55 9.92 3.73
N ALA A 112 -3.04 11.03 3.14
CA ALA A 112 -4.43 11.17 2.72
C ALA A 112 -4.81 10.15 1.64
N LEU A 113 -3.95 9.94 0.63
CA LEU A 113 -4.19 8.95 -0.42
C LEU A 113 -4.25 7.52 0.12
N ASN A 114 -3.34 7.14 1.02
CA ASN A 114 -3.36 5.82 1.65
C ASN A 114 -4.57 5.65 2.58
N GLY A 115 -4.93 6.70 3.34
CA GLY A 115 -6.14 6.72 4.16
C GLY A 115 -7.42 6.58 3.33
N LEU A 116 -7.51 7.26 2.19
CA LEU A 116 -8.64 7.11 1.27
C LEU A 116 -8.70 5.71 0.66
N ASN A 117 -7.57 5.14 0.25
CA ASN A 117 -7.51 3.76 -0.24
C ASN A 117 -7.92 2.76 0.85
N PHE A 118 -7.52 2.99 2.10
CA PHE A 118 -7.96 2.18 3.24
C PHE A 118 -9.49 2.26 3.42
N LEU A 119 -10.07 3.46 3.42
CA LEU A 119 -11.52 3.63 3.52
C LEU A 119 -12.25 2.96 2.36
N THR A 120 -11.78 3.17 1.13
CA THR A 120 -12.30 2.53 -0.07
C THR A 120 -12.24 1.00 0.07
N GLY A 121 -11.13 0.45 0.55
CA GLY A 121 -10.98 -0.98 0.81
C GLY A 121 -11.88 -1.50 1.93
N CYS A 122 -12.14 -0.70 2.96
CA CYS A 122 -13.06 -1.08 4.02
C CYS A 122 -14.49 -1.28 3.49
N PHE A 123 -14.95 -0.42 2.57
CA PHE A 123 -16.32 -0.46 2.06
C PHE A 123 -16.51 -1.30 0.79
N LEU A 124 -15.53 -1.32 -0.11
CA LEU A 124 -15.69 -1.85 -1.47
C LEU A 124 -14.93 -3.15 -1.73
N LEU A 125 -13.89 -3.49 -0.96
CA LEU A 125 -13.16 -4.74 -1.18
C LEU A 125 -13.90 -5.92 -0.53
N PRO A 126 -14.44 -6.87 -1.31
CA PRO A 126 -14.89 -8.15 -0.76
C PRO A 126 -13.69 -9.01 -0.35
N GLU A 127 -13.93 -10.04 0.44
CA GLU A 127 -12.89 -11.02 0.75
C GLU A 127 -12.73 -11.98 -0.44
N SER A 128 -11.52 -12.08 -0.99
CA SER A 128 -11.22 -12.98 -2.11
C SER A 128 -10.86 -14.39 -1.65
N HIS A 129 -10.33 -14.54 -0.44
CA HIS A 129 -9.89 -15.83 0.09
C HIS A 129 -10.41 -16.01 1.52
N LYS A 130 -11.29 -17.00 1.74
CA LYS A 130 -11.59 -17.49 3.09
C LYS A 130 -10.36 -18.26 3.53
N GLY A 131 -9.49 -17.62 4.33
CA GLY A 131 -8.26 -18.22 4.84
C GLY A 131 -8.45 -19.67 5.26
N GLU A 132 -7.51 -20.54 4.88
CA GLU A 132 -7.51 -21.94 5.31
C GLU A 132 -7.49 -21.96 6.85
N ARG A 133 -8.57 -22.50 7.44
CA ARG A 133 -8.69 -22.68 8.89
C ARG A 133 -7.77 -23.79 9.37
#